data_AF-A0A428JFJ9-F1
#
_entry.id   AF-A0A428JFJ9-F1
#
_cell.length_a   1.000
_cell.length_b   1.000
_cell.length_c   1.000
_cell.angle_alpha   90.00
_cell.angle_beta   90.00
_cell.angle_gamma   90.00
#
_symmetry.space_group_name_H-M   'P 1'
#
loop_
_entity.id
_entity.type
_entity.pdbx_description
1 polymer ?
#
loop_
_entity_poly.entity_id
_entity_poly.type
_entity_poly.pdbx_seq_one_letter_code
_entity_poly.pdbx_strand_id
1 'polypeptide(L)'
;MMHLNNLAGPLAAASLLVLSACTSAPETATPDARYFTTNDFESVVGWETEGLSITDEHAHSGRLAVRVNQDREYGHTYDRALSQLSPRAISAIEAEGWVYLSGPGSTGALVVQVVQGSGAGFKVLYSQQLNLTDRVKDYGSWQPVQWKAPLTANLPADAHLRFFLWRNNATEPLYLDDIRLRIAE
;
A
#
# COMPACT_ATOMS: atom_id res chain seq x y z
N MET A 1 -84.75 -26.54 -2.71
CA MET A 1 -83.77 -27.41 -3.41
C MET A 1 -82.72 -26.52 -4.02
N MET A 2 -81.47 -26.64 -3.55
CA MET A 2 -80.34 -25.77 -3.87
C MET A 2 -79.85 -26.02 -5.30
N HIS A 3 -79.60 -24.92 -6.03
CA HIS A 3 -78.92 -24.89 -7.31
C HIS A 3 -77.41 -24.98 -7.13
N LEU A 4 -76.76 -25.83 -7.93
CA LEU A 4 -75.32 -25.87 -8.16
C LEU A 4 -74.85 -24.59 -8.87
N ASN A 5 -73.59 -24.19 -8.65
CA ASN A 5 -72.66 -24.01 -9.76
C ASN A 5 -71.19 -24.03 -9.31
N ASN A 6 -70.41 -24.72 -10.13
CA ASN A 6 -69.06 -25.22 -9.91
C ASN A 6 -67.97 -24.13 -10.01
N LEU A 7 -66.96 -24.29 -9.16
CA LEU A 7 -65.72 -23.52 -9.13
C LEU A 7 -64.81 -23.86 -10.34
N ALA A 8 -64.24 -22.81 -10.90
CA ALA A 8 -63.31 -22.80 -12.01
C ALA A 8 -61.90 -23.27 -11.59
N GLY A 9 -61.24 -24.04 -12.46
CA GLY A 9 -59.78 -24.11 -12.55
C GLY A 9 -59.24 -22.90 -13.31
N PRO A 10 -57.95 -22.52 -13.12
CA PRO A 10 -56.87 -23.26 -13.77
C PRO A 10 -55.60 -23.44 -12.91
N LEU A 11 -54.88 -24.55 -13.14
CA LEU A 11 -53.46 -24.68 -12.77
C LEU A 11 -52.63 -23.77 -13.69
N ALA A 12 -52.02 -22.72 -13.13
CA ALA A 12 -50.99 -21.95 -13.80
C ALA A 12 -49.61 -22.47 -13.37
N ALA A 13 -48.83 -22.90 -14.36
CA ALA A 13 -47.50 -23.48 -14.21
C ALA A 13 -46.49 -22.48 -13.64
N ALA A 14 -45.71 -22.95 -12.66
CA ALA A 14 -44.59 -22.23 -12.08
C ALA A 14 -43.39 -22.21 -13.04
N SER A 15 -43.04 -21.03 -13.55
CA SER A 15 -41.78 -20.80 -14.25
C SER A 15 -40.74 -20.30 -13.24
N LEU A 16 -39.85 -21.20 -12.80
CA LEU A 16 -38.62 -20.86 -12.08
C LEU A 16 -37.69 -20.09 -13.04
N LEU A 17 -37.48 -18.80 -12.78
CA LEU A 17 -36.37 -18.05 -13.35
C LEU A 17 -35.11 -18.36 -12.55
N VAL A 18 -34.22 -19.14 -13.16
CA VAL A 18 -32.89 -19.46 -12.64
C VAL A 18 -32.01 -18.20 -12.74
N LEU A 19 -31.74 -17.57 -11.60
CA LEU A 19 -30.73 -16.53 -11.47
C LEU A 19 -29.34 -17.19 -11.50
N SER A 20 -28.74 -17.25 -12.68
CA SER A 20 -27.31 -17.56 -12.84
C SER A 20 -26.48 -16.34 -12.41
N ALA A 21 -26.31 -16.15 -11.10
CA ALA A 21 -25.31 -15.24 -10.56
C ALA A 21 -23.94 -15.92 -10.67
N CYS A 22 -23.28 -15.77 -11.81
CA CYS A 22 -21.84 -16.02 -11.93
C CYS A 22 -21.12 -14.98 -11.09
N THR A 23 -20.87 -15.31 -9.82
CA THR A 23 -19.90 -14.56 -9.02
C THR A 23 -18.53 -14.89 -9.59
N SER A 24 -17.90 -13.93 -10.26
CA SER A 24 -16.46 -14.02 -10.52
C SER A 24 -15.80 -14.01 -9.15
N ALA A 25 -15.20 -15.13 -8.75
CA ALA A 25 -14.33 -15.14 -7.58
C ALA A 25 -13.23 -14.09 -7.80
N PRO A 26 -12.90 -13.26 -6.82
CA PRO A 26 -11.76 -12.35 -6.95
C PRO A 26 -10.52 -13.20 -7.21
N GLU A 27 -9.88 -12.92 -8.34
CA GLU A 27 -8.60 -13.50 -8.72
C GLU A 27 -7.62 -13.20 -7.58
N THR A 28 -7.35 -14.21 -6.76
CA THR A 28 -6.35 -14.08 -5.72
C THR A 28 -5.03 -13.99 -6.44
N ALA A 29 -4.54 -12.77 -6.63
CA ALA A 29 -3.27 -12.50 -7.30
C ALA A 29 -2.20 -13.36 -6.62
N THR A 30 -1.66 -14.32 -7.36
CA THR A 30 -0.53 -15.12 -6.89
C THR A 30 0.59 -14.13 -6.55
N PRO A 31 1.17 -14.16 -5.34
CA PRO A 31 2.26 -13.26 -4.98
C PRO A 31 3.36 -13.39 -6.02
N ASP A 32 3.65 -12.31 -6.73
CA ASP A 32 4.74 -12.27 -7.70
C ASP A 32 6.04 -12.44 -6.90
N ALA A 33 6.70 -13.58 -7.10
CA ALA A 33 7.90 -14.00 -6.36
C ALA A 33 9.08 -13.03 -6.50
N ARG A 34 8.97 -12.01 -7.37
CA ARG A 34 9.96 -10.94 -7.51
C ARG A 34 9.90 -9.92 -6.37
N TYR A 35 8.76 -9.76 -5.71
CA TYR A 35 8.63 -8.81 -4.60
C TYR A 35 8.99 -9.48 -3.28
N PHE A 36 9.89 -8.85 -2.52
CA PHE A 36 10.23 -9.31 -1.17
C PHE A 36 9.23 -8.79 -0.12
N THR A 37 8.42 -7.79 -0.47
CA THR A 37 7.30 -7.34 0.37
C THR A 37 6.21 -6.67 -0.45
N THR A 38 4.98 -6.85 -0.01
CA THR A 38 3.78 -6.12 -0.43
C THR A 38 3.00 -5.73 0.82
N ASN A 39 2.43 -4.53 0.88
CA ASN A 39 1.67 -4.07 2.04
C ASN A 39 0.54 -3.11 1.61
N ASP A 40 -0.69 -3.53 1.87
CA ASP A 40 -1.95 -2.77 1.74
C ASP A 40 -2.42 -2.20 3.09
N PHE A 41 -1.63 -2.41 4.15
CA PHE A 41 -1.87 -1.98 5.53
C PHE A 41 -3.08 -2.57 6.23
N GLU A 42 -3.88 -3.41 5.58
CA GLU A 42 -5.11 -3.96 6.17
C GLU A 42 -4.84 -4.94 7.33
N SER A 43 -3.66 -5.56 7.35
CA SER A 43 -3.29 -6.53 8.39
C SER A 43 -3.17 -5.93 9.81
N VAL A 44 -3.16 -4.60 9.95
CA VAL A 44 -3.10 -3.93 11.27
C VAL A 44 -4.49 -3.62 11.84
N VAL A 45 -5.58 -3.88 11.11
CA VAL A 45 -6.94 -3.69 11.62
C VAL A 45 -7.18 -4.54 12.87
N GLY A 46 -7.68 -3.91 13.94
CA GLY A 46 -7.94 -4.57 15.22
C GLY A 46 -6.75 -4.60 16.17
N TRP A 47 -5.57 -4.13 15.72
CA TRP A 47 -4.42 -3.86 16.58
C TRP A 47 -4.41 -2.38 16.99
N GLU A 48 -3.75 -2.06 18.10
CA GLU A 48 -3.55 -0.67 18.51
C GLU A 48 -2.72 0.05 17.45
N THR A 49 -3.36 0.96 16.71
CA THR A 49 -2.73 1.76 15.66
C THR A 49 -2.28 3.14 16.16
N GLU A 50 -2.55 3.47 17.43
CA GLU A 50 -2.08 4.70 18.04
C GLU A 50 -0.54 4.75 17.98
N GLY A 51 -0.02 5.83 17.39
CA GLY A 51 1.42 5.99 17.12
C GLY A 51 1.91 5.38 15.79
N LEU A 52 1.14 4.51 15.14
CA LEU A 52 1.40 4.11 13.75
C LEU A 52 0.93 5.22 12.82
N SER A 53 1.68 5.55 11.78
CA SER A 53 1.27 6.53 10.76
C SER A 53 0.15 6.01 9.85
N ILE A 54 -0.74 5.16 10.37
CA ILE A 54 -1.82 4.50 9.62
C ILE A 54 -3.15 5.19 9.95
N THR A 55 -4.01 5.36 8.95
CA THR A 55 -5.30 6.07 9.07
C THR A 55 -6.34 5.49 8.13
N ASP A 56 -7.63 5.72 8.42
CA ASP A 56 -8.77 5.40 7.56
C ASP A 56 -9.41 6.62 6.89
N GLU A 57 -8.77 7.79 6.94
CA GLU A 57 -9.25 9.02 6.29
C GLU A 57 -9.25 8.92 4.76
N HIS A 58 -8.20 8.32 4.21
CA HIS A 58 -8.03 8.04 2.79
C HIS A 58 -7.35 6.68 2.63
N ALA A 59 -7.79 5.89 1.67
CA ALA A 59 -7.12 4.68 1.23
C ALA A 59 -7.28 4.53 -0.29
N HIS A 60 -6.27 3.96 -0.96
CA HIS A 60 -6.36 3.62 -2.38
C HIS A 60 -7.11 2.31 -2.54
N SER A 61 -6.75 1.32 -1.72
CA SER A 61 -7.45 0.05 -1.60
C SER A 61 -7.83 -0.18 -0.13
N GLY A 62 -8.77 -1.09 0.12
CA GLY A 62 -9.16 -1.42 1.50
C GLY A 62 -9.70 -0.22 2.30
N ARG A 63 -9.18 -0.05 3.51
CA ARG A 63 -9.61 0.96 4.48
C ARG A 63 -8.46 1.79 5.03
N LEU A 64 -7.22 1.30 4.99
CA LEU A 64 -6.09 1.89 5.68
C LEU A 64 -5.02 2.35 4.69
N ALA A 65 -4.41 3.49 4.99
CA ALA A 65 -3.19 3.93 4.30
C ALA A 65 -2.21 4.56 5.29
N VAL A 66 -0.97 4.74 4.84
CA VAL A 66 0.01 5.56 5.55
C VAL A 66 -0.31 7.03 5.34
N ARG A 67 -0.28 7.84 6.40
CA ARG A 67 -0.40 9.30 6.39
C ARG A 67 0.78 9.95 7.09
N VAL A 68 1.30 11.02 6.49
CA VAL A 68 2.19 11.98 7.15
C VAL A 68 1.59 13.38 7.07
N ASN A 69 1.80 14.18 8.12
CA ASN A 69 1.29 15.54 8.29
C ASN A 69 2.11 16.28 9.35
N GLN A 70 1.79 17.53 9.70
CA GLN A 70 2.60 18.31 10.65
C GLN A 70 2.84 17.62 12.01
N ASP A 71 1.91 16.77 12.46
CA ASP A 71 2.02 15.99 13.70
C ASP A 71 2.74 14.65 13.53
N ARG A 72 3.04 14.28 12.28
CA ARG A 72 3.66 13.00 11.91
C ARG A 72 4.65 13.17 10.78
N GLU A 73 5.92 13.28 11.15
CA GLU A 73 6.99 13.47 10.18
C GLU A 73 7.28 12.24 9.32
N TYR A 74 7.19 11.04 9.90
CA TYR A 74 7.54 9.78 9.22
C TYR A 74 6.36 8.79 9.18
N GLY A 75 6.25 8.13 8.04
CA GLY A 75 5.32 7.06 7.76
C GLY A 75 5.71 5.75 8.43
N HIS A 76 4.81 4.76 8.37
CA HIS A 76 5.12 3.41 8.80
C HIS A 76 6.33 2.91 8.00
N THR A 77 7.35 2.42 8.70
CA THR A 77 8.65 2.10 8.11
C THR A 77 8.78 0.61 7.89
N TYR A 78 9.04 0.21 6.64
CA TYR A 78 9.59 -1.11 6.35
C TYR A 78 11.05 -1.14 6.80
N ASP A 79 11.47 -2.17 7.53
CA ASP A 79 12.85 -2.32 8.02
C ASP A 79 13.25 -3.81 7.98
N ARG A 80 14.26 -4.15 7.17
CA ARG A 80 14.83 -5.52 7.07
C ARG A 80 16.33 -5.48 6.79
N ALA A 81 17.06 -6.47 7.32
CA ALA A 81 18.49 -6.61 7.02
C ALA A 81 18.71 -7.00 5.55
N LEU A 82 19.74 -6.44 4.90
CA LEU A 82 20.05 -6.70 3.49
C LEU A 82 20.29 -8.20 3.22
N SER A 83 20.96 -8.89 4.14
CA SER A 83 21.17 -10.35 4.11
C SER A 83 19.89 -11.18 4.12
N GLN A 84 18.78 -10.63 4.63
CA GLN A 84 17.47 -11.30 4.59
C GLN A 84 16.77 -11.10 3.25
N LEU A 85 17.14 -10.06 2.49
CA LEU A 85 16.56 -9.75 1.19
C LEU A 85 17.28 -10.50 0.06
N SER A 86 18.60 -10.65 0.16
CA SER A 86 19.40 -11.32 -0.86
C SER A 86 20.70 -11.87 -0.29
N PRO A 87 21.16 -13.04 -0.76
CA PRO A 87 22.51 -13.54 -0.48
C PRO A 87 23.60 -12.80 -1.27
N ARG A 88 23.22 -11.95 -2.24
CA ARG A 88 24.13 -11.15 -3.08
C ARG A 88 23.96 -9.66 -2.78
N ALA A 89 25.01 -8.88 -3.04
CA ALA A 89 24.96 -7.44 -2.95
C ALA A 89 23.83 -6.87 -3.83
N ILE A 90 23.04 -5.96 -3.24
CA ILE A 90 21.91 -5.30 -3.89
C ILE A 90 22.39 -3.95 -4.44
N SER A 91 22.24 -3.74 -5.73
CA SER A 91 22.66 -2.50 -6.40
C SER A 91 21.55 -1.45 -6.51
N ALA A 92 20.29 -1.87 -6.45
CA ALA A 92 19.13 -0.99 -6.51
C ALA A 92 17.87 -1.68 -5.96
N ILE A 93 16.96 -0.86 -5.46
CA ILE A 93 15.61 -1.26 -5.06
C ILE A 93 14.63 -0.62 -6.01
N GLU A 94 13.59 -1.38 -6.39
CA GLU A 94 12.44 -0.81 -7.06
C GLU A 94 11.27 -0.76 -6.09
N ALA A 95 10.67 0.42 -5.97
CA ALA A 95 9.51 0.70 -5.16
C ALA A 95 8.33 1.09 -6.06
N GLU A 96 7.19 0.48 -5.79
CA GLU A 96 5.90 0.79 -6.38
C GLU A 96 4.91 1.13 -5.26
N GLY A 97 3.96 1.99 -5.54
CA GLY A 97 2.85 2.29 -4.64
C GLY A 97 1.93 3.36 -5.20
N TRP A 98 0.87 3.65 -4.46
CA TRP A 98 -0.09 4.70 -4.78
C TRP A 98 0.07 5.86 -3.81
N VAL A 99 0.08 7.07 -4.35
CA VAL A 99 0.30 8.30 -3.58
C VAL A 99 -0.86 9.25 -3.78
N TYR A 100 -1.31 9.85 -2.68
CA TYR A 100 -2.32 10.91 -2.68
C TYR A 100 -1.72 12.18 -2.10
N LEU A 101 -1.62 13.23 -2.91
CA LEU A 101 -1.24 14.57 -2.47
C LEU A 101 -2.51 15.39 -2.27
N SER A 102 -2.76 15.87 -1.05
CA SER A 102 -4.02 16.57 -0.74
C SER A 102 -4.12 17.94 -1.41
N GLY A 103 -2.99 18.56 -1.72
CA GLY A 103 -2.91 19.88 -2.31
C GLY A 103 -1.46 20.35 -2.55
N PRO A 104 -1.28 21.62 -2.96
CA PRO A 104 0.05 22.18 -3.27
C PRO A 104 1.04 22.18 -2.11
N GLY A 105 0.58 22.11 -0.86
CA GLY A 105 1.41 22.01 0.33
C GLY A 105 1.88 20.59 0.66
N SER A 106 1.45 19.59 -0.12
CA SER A 106 1.74 18.17 0.08
C SER A 106 3.06 17.76 -0.59
N THR A 107 4.20 18.33 -0.15
CA THR A 107 5.51 18.21 -0.81
C THR A 107 6.42 17.09 -0.30
N GLY A 108 5.83 15.99 0.18
CA GLY A 108 6.58 14.90 0.82
C GLY A 108 7.50 14.11 -0.12
N ALA A 109 8.22 13.14 0.45
CA ALA A 109 9.14 12.28 -0.29
C ALA A 109 9.03 10.81 0.12
N LEU A 110 9.23 9.90 -0.83
CA LEU A 110 9.54 8.50 -0.54
C LEU A 110 11.04 8.37 -0.30
N VAL A 111 11.42 7.64 0.75
CA VAL A 111 12.82 7.51 1.16
C VAL A 111 13.21 6.04 1.16
N VAL A 112 14.34 5.76 0.51
CA VAL A 112 15.10 4.52 0.69
C VAL A 112 16.35 4.87 1.48
N GLN A 113 16.50 4.26 2.66
CA GLN A 113 17.62 4.49 3.54
C GLN A 113 18.29 3.16 3.89
N VAL A 114 19.61 3.15 4.02
CA VAL A 114 20.35 2.01 4.57
C VAL A 114 21.05 2.44 5.84
N VAL A 115 20.85 1.67 6.90
CA VAL A 115 21.35 2.01 8.25
C VAL A 115 22.15 0.86 8.86
N GLN A 116 23.13 1.19 9.67
CA GLN A 116 23.80 0.23 10.56
C GLN A 116 23.16 0.29 11.95
N GLY A 117 22.82 -0.87 12.50
CA GLY A 117 22.13 -0.99 13.78
C GLY A 117 20.62 -0.70 13.69
N SER A 118 19.92 -0.80 14.82
CA SER A 118 18.47 -0.65 14.92
C SER A 118 18.06 0.28 16.06
N GLY A 119 16.76 0.62 16.13
CA GLY A 119 16.22 1.47 17.21
C GLY A 119 16.67 2.93 17.09
N ALA A 120 16.92 3.60 18.22
CA ALA A 120 17.27 5.03 18.26
C ALA A 120 18.76 5.33 18.02
N GLY A 121 19.64 4.32 18.03
CA GLY A 121 21.09 4.47 17.91
C GLY A 121 21.67 4.12 16.54
N PHE A 122 20.83 4.04 15.51
CA PHE A 122 21.28 3.65 14.17
C PHE A 122 22.16 4.72 13.53
N LYS A 123 23.06 4.27 12.63
CA LYS A 123 23.86 5.16 11.79
C LYS A 123 23.36 5.07 10.35
N VAL A 124 23.03 6.20 9.73
CA VAL A 124 22.73 6.25 8.30
C VAL A 124 24.00 6.01 7.50
N LEU A 125 24.00 4.98 6.66
CA LEU A 125 25.08 4.66 5.72
C LEU A 125 24.80 5.22 4.34
N TYR A 126 23.53 5.20 3.93
CA TYR A 126 23.07 5.67 2.63
C TYR A 126 21.63 6.17 2.74
N SER A 127 21.27 7.18 1.96
CA SER A 127 19.90 7.68 1.87
C SER A 127 19.66 8.26 0.48
N GLN A 128 18.54 7.87 -0.13
CA GLN A 128 18.04 8.45 -1.36
C GLN A 128 16.57 8.77 -1.17
N GLN A 129 16.11 9.88 -1.76
CA GLN A 129 14.71 10.27 -1.74
C GLN A 129 14.19 10.53 -3.15
N LEU A 130 12.89 10.30 -3.32
CA LEU A 130 12.09 10.77 -4.44
C LEU A 130 11.11 11.82 -3.91
N ASN A 131 11.28 13.08 -4.34
CA ASN A 131 10.27 14.10 -4.05
C ASN A 131 8.99 13.75 -4.83
N LEU A 132 7.87 13.67 -4.13
CA LEU A 132 6.62 13.18 -4.72
C LEU A 132 6.07 14.13 -5.76
N THR A 133 6.29 15.43 -5.58
CA THR A 133 5.91 16.47 -6.54
C THR A 133 6.65 16.37 -7.88
N ASP A 134 7.73 15.60 -7.97
CA ASP A 134 8.39 15.33 -9.26
C ASP A 134 7.60 14.35 -10.13
N ARG A 135 6.77 13.47 -9.51
CA ARG A 135 6.04 12.39 -10.17
C ARG A 135 4.53 12.55 -10.16
N VAL A 136 3.99 13.05 -9.06
CA VAL A 136 2.56 13.22 -8.82
C VAL A 136 2.22 14.68 -9.08
N LYS A 137 1.36 14.94 -10.08
CA LYS A 137 1.07 16.30 -10.55
C LYS A 137 -0.35 16.75 -10.25
N ASP A 138 -1.28 15.80 -10.15
CA ASP A 138 -2.64 16.10 -9.76
C ASP A 138 -2.79 16.00 -8.23
N TYR A 139 -3.59 16.88 -7.66
CA TYR A 139 -3.94 16.85 -6.24
C TYR A 139 -5.32 16.23 -6.06
N GLY A 140 -5.60 15.69 -4.87
CA GLY A 140 -6.92 15.17 -4.54
C GLY A 140 -7.27 13.84 -5.22
N SER A 141 -6.27 13.13 -5.75
CA SER A 141 -6.45 11.82 -6.40
C SER A 141 -5.25 10.92 -6.16
N TRP A 142 -5.51 9.62 -6.11
CA TRP A 142 -4.47 8.60 -6.04
C TRP A 142 -3.77 8.45 -7.38
N GLN A 143 -2.45 8.53 -7.39
CA GLN A 143 -1.61 8.33 -8.57
C GLN A 143 -0.55 7.26 -8.30
N PRO A 144 -0.30 6.38 -9.27
CA PRO A 144 0.73 5.37 -9.14
C PRO A 144 2.11 6.02 -9.24
N VAL A 145 3.03 5.57 -8.39
CA VAL A 145 4.45 5.96 -8.42
C VAL A 145 5.29 4.70 -8.53
N GLN A 146 6.24 4.71 -9.46
CA GLN A 146 7.27 3.69 -9.60
C GLN A 146 8.65 4.37 -9.57
N TRP A 147 9.56 3.80 -8.80
CA TRP A 147 10.86 4.39 -8.55
C TRP A 147 11.96 3.33 -8.39
N LYS A 148 12.99 3.42 -9.23
CA LYS A 148 14.25 2.70 -9.04
C LYS A 148 15.22 3.55 -8.22
N ALA A 149 15.44 3.17 -6.96
CA ALA A 149 16.40 3.78 -6.06
C ALA A 149 17.74 3.04 -6.17
N PRO A 150 18.80 3.65 -6.73
CA PRO A 150 20.12 3.04 -6.69
C PRO A 150 20.60 2.91 -5.25
N LEU A 151 21.41 1.90 -4.96
CA LEU A 151 22.16 1.76 -3.71
C LEU A 151 23.65 1.93 -3.99
N THR A 152 24.39 2.40 -2.99
CA THR A 152 25.86 2.44 -3.09
C THR A 152 26.46 1.03 -2.99
N ALA A 153 27.65 0.83 -3.56
CA ALA A 153 28.37 -0.42 -3.43
C ALA A 153 28.89 -0.64 -2.00
N ASN A 154 29.17 -1.91 -1.65
CA ASN A 154 29.83 -2.33 -0.41
C ASN A 154 29.08 -2.01 0.89
N LEU A 155 27.74 -2.05 0.86
CA LEU A 155 26.94 -1.99 2.07
C LEU A 155 27.13 -3.27 2.92
N PRO A 156 27.29 -3.15 4.25
CA PRO A 156 27.36 -4.32 5.13
C PRO A 156 26.12 -5.21 5.01
N ALA A 157 26.30 -6.53 5.02
CA ALA A 157 25.20 -7.48 4.86
C ALA A 157 24.19 -7.45 6.03
N ASP A 158 24.65 -7.02 7.20
CA ASP A 158 23.84 -6.81 8.40
C ASP A 158 23.27 -5.39 8.50
N ALA A 159 23.54 -4.51 7.53
CA ALA A 159 22.86 -3.22 7.43
C ALA A 159 21.38 -3.43 7.05
N HIS A 160 20.53 -2.51 7.50
CA HIS A 160 19.09 -2.57 7.33
C HIS A 160 18.64 -1.64 6.22
N LEU A 161 17.87 -2.17 5.26
CA LEU A 161 17.11 -1.40 4.29
C LEU A 161 15.85 -0.88 4.96
N ARG A 162 15.63 0.43 4.85
CA ARG A 162 14.41 1.11 5.26
C ARG A 162 13.71 1.75 4.08
N PHE A 163 12.39 1.63 4.06
CA PHE A 163 11.52 2.35 3.14
C PHE A 163 10.38 3.00 3.92
N PHE A 164 10.17 4.30 3.71
CA PHE A 164 9.14 5.05 4.42
C PHE A 164 8.73 6.32 3.66
N LEU A 165 7.54 6.81 3.98
CA LEU A 165 7.07 8.13 3.58
C LEU A 165 7.63 9.19 4.54
N TRP A 166 8.19 10.27 4.03
CA TRP A 166 8.66 11.41 4.82
C TRP A 166 7.87 12.66 4.44
N ARG A 167 7.37 13.37 5.45
CA ARG A 167 6.65 14.63 5.26
C ARG A 167 7.49 15.68 4.52
N ASN A 168 8.80 15.71 4.74
CA ASN A 168 9.72 16.62 4.06
C ASN A 168 9.22 18.08 3.96
N ASN A 169 8.94 18.69 5.11
CA ASN A 169 8.39 20.05 5.22
C ASN A 169 6.98 20.29 4.67
N ALA A 170 6.29 19.26 4.15
CA ALA A 170 4.91 19.39 3.70
C ALA A 170 4.01 19.99 4.82
N THR A 171 3.19 20.96 4.43
CA THR A 171 2.24 21.65 5.31
C THR A 171 0.84 21.07 5.22
N GLU A 172 0.59 20.24 4.21
CA GLU A 172 -0.66 19.51 4.01
C GLU A 172 -0.40 18.00 4.09
N PRO A 173 -1.42 17.20 4.47
CA PRO A 173 -1.27 15.76 4.59
C PRO A 173 -1.05 15.11 3.23
N LEU A 174 -0.30 14.02 3.23
CA LEU A 174 -0.18 13.14 2.07
C LEU A 174 -0.18 11.67 2.50
N TYR A 175 -0.56 10.82 1.56
CA TYR A 175 -0.83 9.41 1.84
C TYR A 175 -0.08 8.50 0.88
N LEU A 176 0.22 7.30 1.37
CA LEU A 176 0.86 6.21 0.63
C LEU A 176 0.14 4.91 0.90
N ASP A 177 -0.13 4.14 -0.15
CA ASP A 177 -0.84 2.88 -0.06
C ASP A 177 -0.33 1.86 -1.11
N ASP A 178 -0.72 0.59 -0.95
CA ASP A 178 -0.45 -0.52 -1.88
C ASP A 178 1.04 -0.65 -2.25
N ILE A 179 1.92 -0.63 -1.26
CA ILE A 179 3.37 -0.66 -1.47
C ILE A 179 3.81 -2.03 -1.98
N ARG A 180 4.70 -2.04 -2.96
CA ARG A 180 5.44 -3.24 -3.38
C ARG A 180 6.91 -2.91 -3.54
N LEU A 181 7.78 -3.73 -2.95
CA LEU A 181 9.24 -3.54 -3.06
C LEU A 181 9.91 -4.81 -3.60
N ARG A 182 10.87 -4.60 -4.49
CA ARG A 182 11.69 -5.66 -5.06
C ARG A 182 13.12 -5.21 -5.26
N ILE A 183 14.03 -6.18 -5.42
CA ILE A 183 15.37 -5.90 -5.91
C ILE A 183 15.23 -5.56 -7.40
N ALA A 184 15.86 -4.47 -7.82
CA ALA A 184 15.88 -4.11 -9.23
C ALA A 184 16.87 -4.98 -9.99
N GLU A 185 16.52 -5.34 -11.23
CA GLU A 185 17.40 -6.03 -12.17
C GLU A 185 18.49 -5.09 -12.73
#